data_AF-A0A2R4BJP0-F1
#
_entry.id   AF-A0A2R4BJP0-F1
#
_cell.length_a   1.000
_cell.length_b   1.000
_cell.length_c   1.000
_cell.angle_alpha   90.00
_cell.angle_beta   90.00
_cell.angle_gamma   90.00
#
_symmetry.space_group_name_H-M   'P 1'
#
loop_
_entity.id
_entity.type
_entity.pdbx_description
1 polymer ?
#
loop_
_entity_poly.entity_id
_entity_poly.type
_entity_poly.pdbx_seq_one_letter_code
_entity_poly.pdbx_strand_id
1 'polypeptide(L)'
;MPQTTLLTREPVVNKNRAITANRLIAHGPNIASVVDALAAQAEVWPGYHPVFLSLGDLVPSPELMAWQMPENVTIEIPAQTLSNPHTRALMGRLRDDGIAMCLSWFTPDTPLPAHFDWRFVLMDARDGQAPAHSPGLTLAWGLADVDAFRQAVDAGFDGASGWFFQHGNPPARTLKPGHAQIVHLLNLVRRNGDIRDIETVLKQDLALSYKLLRYINSAGFGLMYEIQSFRHAVNILGYDALNKWLSLLLVTDSRDPGAPALMQTAITRGRFMEEAGAGHVDADERDNLFITGAFSLLHVLLGTSMQALLDKLHLPASVSDALLHDRGEFAPFLRLAKACESLDGSALGALADEFGFTPEHLNRAQLIGLGFADSLQA
;
A
#
# COMPACT_ATOMS: atom_id res chain seq x y z
N MET A 1 -10.56 -10.34 -27.22
CA MET A 1 -9.71 -10.32 -26.01
C MET A 1 -10.66 -10.33 -24.82
N PRO A 2 -10.44 -11.14 -23.78
CA PRO A 2 -11.27 -11.03 -22.57
C PRO A 2 -11.24 -9.58 -22.10
N GLN A 3 -12.41 -9.06 -21.74
CA GLN A 3 -12.56 -7.71 -21.20
C GLN A 3 -11.97 -7.70 -19.79
N THR A 4 -10.68 -7.42 -19.67
CA THR A 4 -9.94 -7.56 -18.43
C THR A 4 -9.90 -6.26 -17.65
N THR A 5 -10.28 -6.32 -16.37
CA THR A 5 -10.17 -5.21 -15.44
C THR A 5 -8.97 -5.41 -14.52
N LEU A 6 -8.10 -4.39 -14.44
CA LEU A 6 -7.00 -4.32 -13.48
C LEU A 6 -7.28 -3.23 -12.45
N LEU A 7 -6.81 -3.44 -11.23
CA LEU A 7 -6.86 -2.44 -10.17
C LEU A 7 -5.48 -1.82 -9.99
N THR A 8 -5.44 -0.51 -9.84
CA THR A 8 -4.28 0.19 -9.26
C THR A 8 -4.71 0.93 -8.00
N ARG A 9 -3.76 1.50 -7.26
CA ARG A 9 -4.04 2.16 -5.98
C ARG A 9 -3.29 3.45 -5.79
N GLU A 10 -3.80 4.27 -4.89
CA GLU A 10 -3.10 5.38 -4.24
C GLU A 10 -3.53 5.41 -2.76
N PRO A 11 -2.68 5.85 -1.83
CA PRO A 11 -3.11 6.10 -0.48
C PRO A 11 -3.82 7.45 -0.40
N VAL A 12 -4.67 7.61 0.61
CA VAL A 12 -5.26 8.89 1.00
C VAL A 12 -4.85 9.16 2.42
N VAL A 13 -4.25 10.33 2.66
CA VAL A 13 -3.75 10.74 3.97
C VAL A 13 -4.37 12.07 4.41
N ASN A 14 -4.53 12.26 5.71
CA ASN A 14 -4.92 13.56 6.26
C ASN A 14 -3.73 14.54 6.38
N LYS A 15 -3.99 15.77 6.82
CA LYS A 15 -2.96 16.80 7.11
C LYS A 15 -1.83 16.36 8.06
N ASN A 16 -2.06 15.34 8.89
CA ASN A 16 -1.05 14.76 9.78
C ASN A 16 -0.28 13.59 9.13
N ARG A 17 -0.49 13.32 7.84
CA ARG A 17 0.08 12.21 7.06
C ARG A 17 -0.33 10.81 7.55
N ALA A 18 -1.36 10.72 8.37
CA ALA A 18 -1.96 9.44 8.72
C ALA A 18 -2.85 8.96 7.57
N ILE A 19 -2.80 7.67 7.25
CA ILE A 19 -3.68 7.06 6.25
C ILE A 19 -5.12 7.14 6.75
N THR A 20 -6.01 7.63 5.90
CA THR A 20 -7.45 7.77 6.20
C THR A 20 -8.33 6.99 5.24
N ALA A 21 -7.83 6.64 4.06
CA ALA A 21 -8.50 5.79 3.09
C ALA A 21 -7.48 5.20 2.11
N ASN A 22 -7.89 4.18 1.38
CA ASN A 22 -7.18 3.68 0.21
C ASN A 22 -7.99 4.03 -1.04
N ARG A 23 -7.36 4.64 -2.04
CA ARG A 23 -7.97 4.88 -3.34
C ARG A 23 -7.63 3.71 -4.25
N LEU A 24 -8.65 3.03 -4.79
CA LEU A 24 -8.50 2.00 -5.81
C LEU A 24 -9.04 2.53 -7.13
N ILE A 25 -8.32 2.30 -8.22
CA ILE A 25 -8.70 2.74 -9.56
C ILE A 25 -8.91 1.49 -10.40
N ALA A 26 -10.13 1.32 -10.90
CA ALA A 26 -10.49 0.20 -11.76
C ALA A 26 -10.32 0.57 -13.23
N HIS A 27 -9.42 -0.14 -13.90
CA HIS A 27 -9.10 0.02 -15.32
C HIS A 27 -9.73 -1.11 -16.09
N GLY A 28 -10.92 -0.87 -16.65
CA GLY A 28 -11.65 -1.86 -17.43
C GLY A 28 -12.25 -1.25 -18.69
N PRO A 29 -12.64 -2.07 -19.68
CA PRO A 29 -13.25 -1.59 -20.92
C PRO A 29 -14.70 -1.09 -20.74
N ASN A 30 -15.40 -1.48 -19.67
CA ASN A 30 -16.75 -1.03 -19.34
C ASN A 30 -17.13 -1.36 -17.87
N ILE A 31 -18.27 -0.83 -17.41
CA ILE A 31 -18.72 -0.99 -16.02
C ILE A 31 -19.06 -2.45 -15.69
N ALA A 32 -19.66 -3.23 -16.60
CA ALA A 32 -19.91 -4.66 -16.39
C ALA A 32 -18.62 -5.44 -16.05
N SER A 33 -17.55 -5.24 -16.83
CA SER A 33 -16.26 -5.89 -16.57
C SER A 33 -15.62 -5.46 -15.25
N VAL A 34 -15.91 -4.24 -14.78
CA VAL A 34 -15.44 -3.76 -13.48
C VAL A 34 -16.23 -4.42 -12.36
N VAL A 35 -17.56 -4.54 -12.49
CA VAL A 35 -18.42 -5.26 -11.54
C VAL A 35 -17.97 -6.71 -11.38
N ASP A 36 -17.77 -7.42 -12.48
CA ASP A 36 -17.34 -8.83 -12.45
C ASP A 36 -16.00 -8.99 -11.74
N ALA A 37 -15.03 -8.11 -12.05
CA ALA A 37 -13.72 -8.15 -11.44
C ALA A 37 -13.74 -7.81 -9.95
N LEU A 38 -14.55 -6.83 -9.51
CA LEU A 38 -14.71 -6.50 -8.09
C LEU A 38 -15.44 -7.61 -7.32
N ALA A 39 -16.47 -8.20 -7.92
CA ALA A 39 -17.21 -9.31 -7.33
C ALA A 39 -16.33 -10.54 -7.09
N ALA A 40 -15.40 -10.84 -8.01
CA ALA A 40 -14.43 -11.92 -7.85
C ALA A 40 -13.49 -11.74 -6.65
N GLN A 41 -13.36 -10.52 -6.13
CA GLN A 41 -12.47 -10.19 -5.00
C GLN A 41 -13.18 -10.02 -3.66
N ALA A 42 -14.46 -10.36 -3.56
CA ALA A 42 -15.26 -10.13 -2.35
C ALA A 42 -14.64 -10.71 -1.06
N GLU A 43 -13.99 -11.87 -1.14
CA GLU A 43 -13.36 -12.54 0.01
C GLU A 43 -12.12 -11.83 0.56
N VAL A 44 -11.42 -11.05 -0.27
CA VAL A 44 -10.13 -10.43 0.06
C VAL A 44 -10.21 -8.91 0.13
N TRP A 45 -11.42 -8.37 0.15
CA TRP A 45 -11.64 -6.93 0.16
C TRP A 45 -11.01 -6.28 1.41
N PRO A 46 -10.21 -5.21 1.27
CA PRO A 46 -9.59 -4.54 2.41
C PRO A 46 -10.65 -3.78 3.23
N GLY A 47 -10.98 -4.30 4.41
CA GLY A 47 -12.06 -3.76 5.26
C GLY A 47 -11.63 -2.77 6.35
N TYR A 48 -10.34 -2.55 6.56
CA TYR A 48 -9.84 -1.77 7.70
C TYR A 48 -10.02 -0.25 7.51
N HIS A 49 -9.54 0.28 6.37
CA HIS A 49 -9.77 1.67 5.99
C HIS A 49 -10.93 1.82 5.00
N PRO A 50 -11.58 3.00 4.90
CA PRO A 50 -12.43 3.34 3.77
C PRO A 50 -11.71 3.14 2.43
N VAL A 51 -12.45 2.73 1.41
CA VAL A 51 -11.94 2.55 0.05
C VAL A 51 -12.63 3.49 -0.91
N PHE A 52 -11.87 4.40 -1.52
CA PHE A 52 -12.38 5.26 -2.59
C PHE A 52 -12.24 4.51 -3.91
N LEU A 53 -13.36 4.16 -4.54
CA LEU A 53 -13.35 3.47 -5.83
C LEU A 53 -13.50 4.48 -6.96
N SER A 54 -12.42 4.61 -7.75
CA SER A 54 -12.39 5.33 -9.01
C SER A 54 -12.60 4.38 -10.17
N LEU A 55 -13.34 4.81 -11.19
CA LEU A 55 -13.63 4.01 -12.39
C LEU A 55 -12.69 4.35 -13.57
N GLY A 56 -11.57 5.02 -13.29
CA GLY A 56 -10.62 5.46 -14.30
C GLY A 56 -11.29 6.39 -15.33
N ASP A 57 -11.17 6.04 -16.61
CA ASP A 57 -11.75 6.77 -17.72
C ASP A 57 -13.23 6.42 -18.01
N LEU A 58 -13.82 5.47 -17.26
CA LEU A 58 -15.21 5.06 -17.46
C LEU A 58 -16.17 6.09 -16.86
N VAL A 59 -17.26 6.34 -17.59
CA VAL A 59 -18.38 7.12 -17.07
C VAL A 59 -19.14 6.30 -16.02
N PRO A 60 -19.25 6.77 -14.76
CA PRO A 60 -20.01 6.06 -13.74
C PRO A 60 -21.48 5.88 -14.15
N SER A 61 -22.00 4.66 -14.05
CA SER A 61 -23.36 4.31 -14.48
C SER A 61 -24.06 3.39 -13.46
N PRO A 62 -25.41 3.26 -13.50
CA PRO A 62 -26.17 2.44 -12.56
C PRO A 62 -25.86 0.94 -12.62
N GLU A 63 -25.17 0.47 -13.67
CA GLU A 63 -24.73 -0.91 -13.79
C GLU A 63 -23.76 -1.30 -12.66
N LEU A 64 -23.01 -0.33 -12.12
CA LEU A 64 -22.11 -0.53 -10.99
C LEU A 64 -22.82 -1.11 -9.76
N MET A 65 -24.12 -0.82 -9.60
CA MET A 65 -24.94 -1.29 -8.49
C MET A 65 -25.27 -2.80 -8.57
N ALA A 66 -24.87 -3.49 -9.64
CA ALA A 66 -24.91 -4.95 -9.68
C ALA A 66 -23.81 -5.58 -8.80
N TRP A 67 -22.77 -4.82 -8.45
CA TRP A 67 -21.79 -5.22 -7.45
C TRP A 67 -22.36 -5.03 -6.04
N GLN A 68 -22.28 -6.08 -5.22
CA GLN A 68 -22.58 -5.98 -3.80
C GLN A 68 -21.47 -5.20 -3.09
N MET A 69 -21.63 -3.87 -3.01
CA MET A 69 -20.63 -2.97 -2.47
C MET A 69 -20.42 -3.20 -0.97
N PRO A 70 -19.17 -3.40 -0.52
CA PRO A 70 -18.83 -3.41 0.91
C PRO A 70 -19.14 -2.07 1.58
N GLU A 71 -19.46 -2.11 2.88
CA GLU A 71 -19.89 -0.93 3.66
C GLU A 71 -18.83 0.19 3.72
N ASN A 72 -17.54 -0.14 3.55
CA ASN A 72 -16.45 0.81 3.61
C ASN A 72 -16.15 1.50 2.26
N VAL A 73 -16.97 1.28 1.23
CA VAL A 73 -16.77 1.88 -0.10
C VAL A 73 -17.31 3.30 -0.16
N THR A 74 -16.53 4.18 -0.79
CA THR A 74 -16.97 5.50 -1.27
C THR A 74 -16.76 5.54 -2.79
N ILE A 75 -17.78 5.87 -3.56
CA ILE A 75 -17.67 5.93 -5.03
C ILE A 75 -17.18 7.31 -5.45
N GLU A 76 -16.13 7.36 -6.29
CA GLU A 76 -15.69 8.60 -6.91
C GLU A 76 -16.59 8.98 -8.09
N ILE A 77 -17.06 10.22 -8.07
CA ILE A 77 -17.85 10.82 -9.15
C ILE A 77 -17.01 11.95 -9.75
N PRO A 78 -16.48 11.79 -10.98
CA PRO A 78 -15.77 12.86 -11.67
C PRO A 78 -16.69 14.07 -11.92
N ALA A 79 -16.22 15.27 -11.58
CA ALA A 79 -16.95 16.53 -11.78
C ALA A 79 -17.46 16.70 -13.22
N GLN A 80 -16.67 16.25 -14.21
CA GLN A 80 -16.97 16.31 -15.64
C GLN A 80 -18.18 15.43 -16.04
N THR A 81 -18.55 14.47 -15.19
CA THR A 81 -19.65 13.54 -15.45
C THR A 81 -20.97 13.92 -14.76
N LEU A 82 -20.99 14.99 -13.95
CA LEU A 82 -22.17 15.41 -13.17
C LEU A 82 -23.41 15.69 -14.03
N SER A 83 -23.24 16.17 -15.27
CA SER A 83 -24.36 16.40 -16.20
C SER A 83 -24.80 15.14 -16.96
N ASN A 84 -24.01 14.06 -16.91
CA ASN A 84 -24.30 12.82 -17.63
C ASN A 84 -25.56 12.15 -17.04
N PRO A 85 -26.57 11.77 -17.86
CA PRO A 85 -27.78 11.12 -17.36
C PRO A 85 -27.53 9.81 -16.60
N HIS A 86 -26.55 9.00 -17.03
CA HIS A 86 -26.22 7.73 -16.37
C HIS A 86 -25.57 7.98 -15.00
N THR A 87 -24.64 8.94 -14.92
CA THR A 87 -24.01 9.30 -13.65
C THR A 87 -25.02 9.87 -12.66
N ARG A 88 -25.93 10.75 -13.10
CA ARG A 88 -27.02 11.25 -12.23
C ARG A 88 -27.93 10.14 -11.73
N ALA A 89 -28.25 9.17 -12.58
CA ALA A 89 -29.04 8.01 -12.18
C ALA A 89 -28.30 7.14 -11.15
N LEU A 90 -26.99 6.93 -11.33
CA LEU A 90 -26.15 6.23 -10.35
C LEU A 90 -26.13 6.98 -9.01
N MET A 91 -25.84 8.29 -9.02
CA MET A 91 -25.80 9.12 -7.81
C MET A 91 -27.11 9.06 -7.03
N GLY A 92 -28.26 9.06 -7.72
CA GLY A 92 -29.57 8.86 -7.09
C GLY A 92 -29.64 7.53 -6.33
N ARG A 93 -29.23 6.42 -6.96
CA ARG A 93 -29.20 5.10 -6.32
C ARG A 93 -28.22 5.02 -5.16
N LEU A 94 -27.02 5.59 -5.31
CA LEU A 94 -26.01 5.63 -4.25
C LEU A 94 -26.55 6.38 -3.02
N ARG A 95 -27.21 7.53 -3.22
CA ARG A 95 -27.84 8.28 -2.14
C ARG A 95 -28.96 7.48 -1.48
N ASP A 96 -29.84 6.87 -2.26
CA ASP A 96 -30.99 6.13 -1.73
C ASP A 96 -30.54 4.88 -0.93
N ASP A 97 -29.41 4.27 -1.30
CA ASP A 97 -28.78 3.14 -0.60
C ASP A 97 -27.77 3.59 0.49
N GLY A 98 -27.60 4.91 0.71
CA GLY A 98 -26.72 5.46 1.75
C GLY A 98 -25.22 5.29 1.48
N ILE A 99 -24.82 5.01 0.24
CA ILE A 99 -23.43 4.82 -0.17
C ILE A 99 -22.74 6.17 -0.33
N ALA A 100 -21.59 6.34 0.33
CA ALA A 100 -20.85 7.59 0.31
C ALA A 100 -20.27 7.90 -1.09
N MET A 101 -20.16 9.19 -1.40
CA MET A 101 -19.56 9.69 -2.64
C MET A 101 -18.41 10.65 -2.37
N CYS A 102 -17.41 10.60 -3.26
CA CYS A 102 -16.30 11.55 -3.33
C CYS A 102 -16.38 12.29 -4.68
N LEU A 103 -16.40 13.63 -4.66
CA LEU A 103 -16.38 14.41 -5.89
C LEU A 103 -14.93 14.53 -6.39
N SER A 104 -14.58 13.88 -7.48
CA SER A 104 -13.22 13.94 -8.02
C SER A 104 -13.06 15.01 -9.11
N TRP A 105 -11.85 15.55 -9.23
CA TRP A 105 -11.49 16.60 -10.18
C TRP A 105 -12.32 17.88 -10.02
N PHE A 106 -12.63 18.21 -8.76
CA PHE A 106 -13.38 19.41 -8.43
C PHE A 106 -12.56 20.66 -8.68
N THR A 107 -13.24 21.68 -9.18
CA THR A 107 -12.76 23.05 -9.25
C THR A 107 -13.81 23.97 -8.61
N PRO A 108 -13.44 25.15 -8.09
CA PRO A 108 -14.39 26.05 -7.42
C PRO A 108 -15.61 26.43 -8.27
N ASP A 109 -15.46 26.46 -9.60
CA ASP A 109 -16.51 26.81 -10.56
C ASP A 109 -17.38 25.61 -10.97
N THR A 110 -17.14 24.41 -10.43
CA THR A 110 -17.89 23.20 -10.77
C THR A 110 -19.36 23.34 -10.33
N PRO A 111 -20.34 23.26 -11.25
CA PRO A 111 -21.75 23.36 -10.89
C PRO A 111 -22.20 22.09 -10.17
N LEU A 112 -22.54 22.21 -8.89
CA LEU A 112 -22.96 21.08 -8.07
C LEU A 112 -24.47 20.86 -8.17
N PRO A 113 -24.94 19.61 -8.34
CA PRO A 113 -26.35 19.30 -8.26
C PRO A 113 -26.86 19.50 -6.83
N ALA A 114 -28.01 20.15 -6.69
CA ALA A 114 -28.68 20.27 -5.39
C ALA A 114 -29.02 18.88 -4.81
N HIS A 115 -29.10 18.79 -3.48
CA HIS A 115 -29.51 17.59 -2.73
C HIS A 115 -28.51 16.42 -2.74
N PHE A 116 -27.25 16.66 -3.06
CA PHE A 116 -26.17 15.69 -2.86
C PHE A 116 -25.16 16.25 -1.87
N ASP A 117 -24.92 15.48 -0.81
CA ASP A 117 -23.90 15.79 0.18
C ASP A 117 -22.59 15.12 -0.23
N TRP A 118 -21.52 15.91 -0.29
CA TRP A 118 -20.20 15.43 -0.63
C TRP A 118 -19.37 15.31 0.64
N ARG A 119 -18.99 14.09 1.02
CA ARG A 119 -18.13 13.91 2.20
C ARG A 119 -16.69 14.31 1.91
N PHE A 120 -16.22 13.97 0.72
CA PHE A 120 -14.87 14.22 0.25
C PHE A 120 -14.89 14.85 -1.13
N VAL A 121 -13.87 15.66 -1.40
CA VAL A 121 -13.65 16.32 -2.66
C VAL A 121 -12.17 16.16 -3.02
N LEU A 122 -11.86 15.62 -4.19
CA LEU A 122 -10.50 15.51 -4.70
C LEU A 122 -10.27 16.62 -5.73
N MET A 123 -9.24 17.44 -5.51
CA MET A 123 -8.88 18.58 -6.36
C MET A 123 -7.40 18.49 -6.71
N ASP A 124 -7.05 18.81 -7.97
CA ASP A 124 -5.66 18.94 -8.37
C ASP A 124 -5.04 20.16 -7.70
N ALA A 125 -3.93 19.97 -6.97
CA ALA A 125 -3.28 21.06 -6.26
C ALA A 125 -2.74 22.16 -7.19
N ARG A 126 -2.62 21.87 -8.49
CA ARG A 126 -2.22 22.85 -9.52
C ARG A 126 -3.34 23.82 -9.90
N ASP A 127 -4.59 23.46 -9.61
CA ASP A 127 -5.76 24.28 -9.94
C ASP A 127 -6.00 25.41 -8.92
N GLY A 128 -5.25 25.43 -7.81
CA GLY A 128 -5.25 26.52 -6.85
C GLY A 128 -5.29 26.06 -5.39
N GLN A 129 -5.81 26.93 -4.53
CA GLN A 129 -5.94 26.69 -3.09
C GLN A 129 -7.28 26.01 -2.78
N ALA A 130 -7.37 25.35 -1.63
CA ALA A 130 -8.63 24.77 -1.18
C ALA A 130 -9.68 25.87 -0.95
N PRO A 131 -10.89 25.74 -1.49
CA PRO A 131 -11.92 26.77 -1.31
C PRO A 131 -12.37 26.87 0.15
N ALA A 132 -12.57 28.11 0.63
CA ALA A 132 -13.05 28.36 1.98
C ALA A 132 -14.41 27.70 2.30
N HIS A 133 -15.22 27.45 1.25
CA HIS A 133 -16.53 26.80 1.34
C HIS A 133 -16.61 25.60 0.39
N SER A 134 -15.70 24.64 0.56
CA SER A 134 -15.76 23.37 -0.15
C SER A 134 -16.98 22.55 0.27
N PRO A 135 -17.64 21.80 -0.65
CA PRO A 135 -18.80 20.99 -0.29
C PRO A 135 -18.46 19.79 0.60
N GLY A 136 -17.18 19.44 0.74
CA GLY A 136 -16.69 18.36 1.60
C GLY A 136 -15.21 18.55 2.00
N LEU A 137 -14.62 17.55 2.65
CA LEU A 137 -13.20 17.56 2.99
C LEU A 137 -12.35 17.60 1.72
N THR A 138 -11.47 18.58 1.60
CA THR A 138 -10.74 18.84 0.34
C THR A 138 -9.39 18.14 0.36
N LEU A 139 -9.24 17.15 -0.51
CA LEU A 139 -8.05 16.34 -0.68
C LEU A 139 -7.26 16.82 -1.89
N ALA A 140 -5.99 17.12 -1.69
CA ALA A 140 -5.07 17.50 -2.75
C ALA A 140 -4.66 16.27 -3.57
N TRP A 141 -4.52 16.44 -4.87
CA TRP A 141 -3.94 15.46 -5.78
C TRP A 141 -2.81 16.08 -6.61
N GLY A 142 -1.94 15.26 -7.19
CA GLY A 142 -0.89 15.73 -8.11
C GLY A 142 0.32 16.35 -7.41
N LEU A 143 0.52 16.04 -6.12
CA LEU A 143 1.65 16.54 -5.34
C LEU A 143 2.95 15.82 -5.73
N ALA A 144 4.02 16.59 -5.98
CA ALA A 144 5.31 16.03 -6.38
C ALA A 144 6.08 15.41 -5.20
N ASP A 145 6.11 16.10 -4.05
CA ASP A 145 6.92 15.74 -2.90
C ASP A 145 6.29 16.16 -1.55
N VAL A 146 7.00 15.87 -0.46
CA VAL A 146 6.57 16.21 0.91
C VAL A 146 6.47 17.73 1.14
N ASP A 147 7.23 18.55 0.43
CA ASP A 147 7.15 20.01 0.56
C ASP A 147 5.91 20.55 -0.16
N ALA A 148 5.56 20.01 -1.33
CA ALA A 148 4.30 20.28 -2.01
C ALA A 148 3.09 19.90 -1.14
N PHE A 149 3.17 18.79 -0.40
CA PHE A 149 2.15 18.42 0.58
C PHE A 149 2.00 19.45 1.70
N ARG A 150 3.11 19.95 2.27
CA ARG A 150 3.06 21.01 3.30
C ARG A 150 2.40 22.27 2.75
N GLN A 151 2.77 22.69 1.54
CA GLN A 151 2.19 23.85 0.87
C GLN A 151 0.69 23.67 0.62
N ALA A 152 0.25 22.46 0.23
CA ALA A 152 -1.17 22.16 0.06
C ALA A 152 -1.93 22.27 1.40
N VAL A 153 -1.40 21.72 2.49
CA VAL A 153 -2.02 21.87 3.82
C VAL A 153 -2.10 23.35 4.24
N ASP A 154 -1.05 24.13 4.00
CA ASP A 154 -1.04 25.58 4.28
C ASP A 154 -2.03 26.34 3.38
N ALA A 155 -2.31 25.82 2.18
CA ALA A 155 -3.33 26.31 1.25
C ALA A 155 -4.75 25.83 1.58
N GLY A 156 -4.96 25.20 2.75
CA GLY A 156 -6.28 24.86 3.28
C GLY A 156 -6.79 23.46 2.95
N PHE A 157 -5.98 22.60 2.32
CA PHE A 157 -6.36 21.21 2.06
C PHE A 157 -6.39 20.38 3.36
N ASP A 158 -7.38 19.49 3.49
CA ASP A 158 -7.57 18.62 4.67
C ASP A 158 -6.68 17.38 4.64
N GLY A 159 -6.13 17.07 3.47
CA GLY A 159 -5.32 15.88 3.20
C GLY A 159 -4.89 15.81 1.75
N ALA A 160 -4.40 14.65 1.34
CA ALA A 160 -3.98 14.41 -0.04
C ALA A 160 -4.11 12.94 -0.43
N SER A 161 -4.22 12.68 -1.73
CA SER A 161 -4.04 11.37 -2.32
C SER A 161 -2.86 11.35 -3.30
N GLY A 162 -2.10 10.24 -3.30
CA GLY A 162 -0.98 10.02 -4.21
C GLY A 162 0.34 9.69 -3.51
N TRP A 163 1.43 9.78 -4.27
CA TRP A 163 2.73 9.15 -3.95
C TRP A 163 3.87 10.12 -3.61
N PHE A 164 3.55 11.34 -3.18
CA PHE A 164 4.51 12.40 -2.90
C PHE A 164 5.57 12.05 -1.82
N PHE A 165 5.39 10.97 -1.05
CA PHE A 165 6.34 10.47 -0.06
C PHE A 165 7.26 9.34 -0.59
N GLN A 166 7.03 8.82 -1.80
CA GLN A 166 7.87 7.80 -2.42
C GLN A 166 9.15 8.38 -3.02
N HIS A 167 9.12 9.65 -3.40
CA HIS A 167 10.20 10.29 -4.14
C HIS A 167 11.27 10.84 -3.19
N GLY A 168 12.48 10.32 -3.36
CA GLY A 168 13.68 10.80 -2.67
C GLY A 168 14.80 9.78 -2.78
N ASN A 169 15.96 10.19 -3.29
CA ASN A 169 17.20 9.43 -3.15
C ASN A 169 18.07 10.13 -2.10
N PRO A 170 17.81 9.90 -0.80
CA PRO A 170 18.58 10.57 0.24
C PRO A 170 20.07 10.22 0.06
N PRO A 171 20.98 11.18 0.30
CA PRO A 171 22.40 10.88 0.25
C PRO A 171 22.73 9.77 1.25
N ALA A 172 23.79 9.01 0.98
CA ALA A 172 24.26 7.98 1.90
C ALA A 172 24.51 8.60 3.30
N ARG A 173 23.78 8.10 4.29
CA ARG A 173 23.88 8.52 5.69
C ARG A 173 24.03 7.31 6.60
N THR A 174 24.68 7.52 7.74
CA THR A 174 24.78 6.50 8.78
C THR A 174 23.39 6.18 9.33
N LEU A 175 23.10 4.89 9.49
CA LEU A 175 21.86 4.42 10.11
C LEU A 175 21.75 4.95 11.54
N LYS A 176 20.52 5.25 11.97
CA LYS A 176 20.24 5.57 13.37
C LYS A 176 20.57 4.33 14.24
N PRO A 177 21.02 4.50 15.49
CA PRO A 177 21.43 3.38 16.34
C PRO A 177 20.41 2.25 16.46
N GLY A 178 19.11 2.56 16.62
CA GLY A 178 18.05 1.54 16.69
C GLY A 178 17.93 0.72 15.41
N HIS A 179 17.96 1.37 14.24
CA HIS A 179 17.96 0.67 12.94
C HIS A 179 19.22 -0.16 12.75
N ALA A 180 20.38 0.33 13.17
CA ALA A 180 21.63 -0.42 13.10
C ALA A 180 21.59 -1.70 13.95
N GLN A 181 20.95 -1.67 15.13
CA GLN A 181 20.74 -2.85 15.96
C GLN A 181 19.81 -3.88 15.30
N ILE A 182 18.69 -3.44 14.71
CA ILE A 182 17.77 -4.33 13.97
C ILE A 182 18.49 -4.96 12.76
N VAL A 183 19.27 -4.18 12.01
CA VAL A 183 20.09 -4.68 10.88
C VAL A 183 21.12 -5.70 11.36
N HIS A 184 21.78 -5.46 12.49
CA HIS A 184 22.73 -6.41 13.06
C HIS A 184 22.05 -7.72 13.45
N LEU A 185 20.89 -7.64 14.10
CA LEU A 185 20.08 -8.79 14.49
C LEU A 185 19.58 -9.59 13.27
N LEU A 186 19.09 -8.90 12.24
CA LEU A 186 18.67 -9.49 10.97
C LEU A 186 19.81 -10.27 10.30
N ASN A 187 21.03 -9.71 10.31
CA ASN A 187 22.22 -10.38 9.77
C ASN A 187 22.61 -11.65 10.55
N LEU A 188 22.43 -11.67 11.88
CA LEU A 188 22.66 -12.87 12.68
C LEU A 188 21.63 -13.96 12.36
N VAL A 189 20.35 -13.59 12.29
CA VAL A 189 19.26 -14.51 11.97
C VAL A 189 19.45 -15.13 10.59
N ARG A 190 19.76 -14.33 9.56
CA ARG A 190 19.98 -14.82 8.19
C ARG A 190 21.18 -15.76 8.03
N ARG A 191 22.14 -15.72 8.96
CA ARG A 191 23.32 -16.59 8.96
C ARG A 191 23.17 -17.81 9.86
N ASN A 192 21.98 -18.02 10.44
CA ASN A 192 21.76 -19.03 11.48
C ASN A 192 22.80 -18.91 12.61
N GLY A 193 23.08 -17.66 13.03
CA GLY A 193 24.08 -17.35 14.06
C GLY A 193 23.77 -17.99 15.42
N ASP A 194 24.74 -18.03 16.33
CA ASP A 194 24.51 -18.61 17.66
C ASP A 194 23.41 -17.82 18.39
N ILE A 195 22.44 -18.55 18.96
CA ILE A 195 21.35 -17.98 19.76
C ILE A 195 21.90 -17.08 20.87
N ARG A 196 23.09 -17.38 21.43
CA ARG A 196 23.75 -16.56 22.45
C ARG A 196 24.15 -15.18 21.95
N ASP A 197 24.62 -15.10 20.70
CA ASP A 197 24.99 -13.83 20.08
C ASP A 197 23.74 -12.98 19.86
N ILE A 198 22.66 -13.62 19.40
CA ILE A 198 21.38 -12.95 19.22
C ILE A 198 20.79 -12.47 20.56
N GLU A 199 20.78 -13.32 21.59
CA GLU A 199 20.36 -12.95 22.94
C GLU A 199 21.17 -11.77 23.48
N THR A 200 22.46 -11.69 23.14
CA THR A 200 23.33 -10.57 23.54
C THR A 200 22.88 -9.26 22.89
N VAL A 201 22.54 -9.27 21.60
CA VAL A 201 22.01 -8.09 20.91
C VAL A 201 20.65 -7.68 21.48
N LEU A 202 19.75 -8.63 21.71
CA LEU A 202 18.44 -8.38 22.27
C LEU A 202 18.50 -7.80 23.70
N LYS A 203 19.46 -8.23 24.52
CA LYS A 203 19.68 -7.67 25.87
C LYS A 203 20.15 -6.21 25.85
N GLN A 204 20.74 -5.74 24.76
CA GLN A 204 21.17 -4.35 24.62
C GLN A 204 20.00 -3.40 24.34
N ASP A 205 18.87 -3.91 23.82
CA ASP A 205 17.65 -3.15 23.59
C ASP A 205 16.41 -3.92 24.08
N LEU A 206 15.98 -3.56 25.30
CA LEU A 206 14.78 -4.13 25.93
C LEU A 206 13.50 -3.79 25.14
N ALA A 207 13.45 -2.66 24.45
CA ALA A 207 12.29 -2.29 23.64
C ALA A 207 12.19 -3.18 22.39
N LEU A 208 13.31 -3.48 21.75
CA LEU A 208 13.40 -4.43 20.64
C LEU A 208 12.95 -5.84 21.07
N SER A 209 13.46 -6.31 22.22
CA SER A 209 13.06 -7.59 22.81
C SER A 209 11.55 -7.67 23.11
N TYR A 210 10.98 -6.61 23.67
CA TYR A 210 9.55 -6.55 23.96
C TYR A 210 8.71 -6.55 22.67
N LYS A 211 9.10 -5.76 21.66
CA LYS A 211 8.42 -5.74 20.35
C LYS A 211 8.42 -7.12 19.70
N LEU A 212 9.54 -7.83 19.76
CA LEU A 212 9.69 -9.20 19.26
C LEU A 212 8.73 -10.17 19.94
N LEU A 213 8.75 -10.25 21.27
CA LEU A 213 7.90 -11.19 22.00
C LEU A 213 6.42 -10.84 21.84
N ARG A 214 6.04 -9.55 21.94
CA ARG A 214 4.65 -9.12 21.77
C ARG A 214 4.10 -9.47 20.38
N TYR A 215 4.92 -9.30 19.34
CA TYR A 215 4.49 -9.63 17.99
C TYR A 215 4.34 -11.13 17.77
N ILE A 216 5.30 -11.93 18.24
CA ILE A 216 5.21 -13.40 18.15
C ILE A 216 3.95 -13.91 18.88
N ASN A 217 3.61 -13.29 20.01
CA ASN A 217 2.43 -13.64 20.81
C ASN A 217 1.13 -13.03 20.28
N SER A 218 1.15 -12.33 19.14
CA SER A 218 -0.05 -11.80 18.53
C SER A 218 -0.88 -12.89 17.84
N ALA A 219 -2.18 -12.65 17.67
CA ALA A 219 -3.13 -13.60 17.09
C ALA A 219 -2.73 -14.10 15.69
N GLY A 220 -1.88 -13.36 14.97
CA GLY A 220 -1.43 -13.69 13.62
C GLY A 220 -0.60 -14.98 13.48
N PHE A 221 0.00 -15.50 14.56
CA PHE A 221 0.74 -16.76 14.53
C PHE A 221 -0.05 -17.97 15.05
N GLY A 222 -1.25 -17.76 15.62
CA GLY A 222 -2.07 -18.86 16.13
C GLY A 222 -1.38 -19.74 17.19
N LEU A 223 -0.39 -19.21 17.91
CA LEU A 223 0.35 -19.98 18.90
C LEU A 223 -0.54 -20.28 20.10
N MET A 224 -0.63 -21.56 20.47
CA MET A 224 -1.37 -22.00 21.67
C MET A 224 -0.72 -21.57 22.99
N TYR A 225 0.57 -21.18 22.96
CA TYR A 225 1.35 -20.83 24.14
C TYR A 225 2.11 -19.52 23.94
N GLU A 226 2.22 -18.75 25.02
CA GLU A 226 2.98 -17.51 25.05
C GLU A 226 4.49 -17.78 24.97
N ILE A 227 5.15 -17.13 24.01
CA ILE A 227 6.60 -17.12 23.85
C ILE A 227 7.21 -16.14 24.84
N GLN A 228 8.00 -16.68 25.77
CA GLN A 228 8.61 -15.94 26.88
C GLN A 228 10.08 -15.55 26.64
N SER A 229 10.72 -16.08 25.60
CA SER A 229 12.13 -15.79 25.30
C SER A 229 12.46 -15.97 23.82
N PHE A 230 13.58 -15.37 23.39
CA PHE A 230 14.06 -15.53 22.02
C PHE A 230 14.42 -16.97 21.67
N ARG A 231 15.08 -17.68 22.59
CA ARG A 231 15.41 -19.09 22.39
C ARG A 231 14.16 -19.95 22.16
N HIS A 232 13.09 -19.65 22.89
CA HIS A 232 11.80 -20.29 22.70
C HIS A 232 11.21 -19.95 21.31
N ALA A 233 11.33 -18.68 20.89
CA ALA A 233 10.91 -18.23 19.56
C ALA A 233 11.64 -18.98 18.43
N VAL A 234 12.98 -19.06 18.47
CA VAL A 234 13.78 -19.76 17.46
C VAL A 234 13.41 -21.24 17.39
N ASN A 235 13.25 -21.90 18.54
CA ASN A 235 12.93 -23.33 18.59
C ASN A 235 11.54 -23.67 18.02
N ILE A 236 10.60 -22.74 18.10
CA ILE A 236 9.23 -22.94 17.62
C ILE A 236 9.05 -22.46 16.18
N LEU A 237 9.54 -21.27 15.86
CA LEU A 237 9.28 -20.58 14.58
C LEU A 237 10.37 -20.84 13.54
N GLY A 238 11.60 -21.15 13.97
CA GLY A 238 12.77 -21.21 13.10
C GLY A 238 13.31 -19.83 12.69
N TYR A 239 14.43 -19.85 11.98
CA TYR A 239 15.13 -18.64 11.53
C TYR A 239 14.40 -17.90 10.41
N ASP A 240 13.67 -18.60 9.54
CA ASP A 240 13.00 -18.00 8.38
C ASP A 240 11.86 -17.08 8.81
N ALA A 241 10.99 -17.56 9.71
CA ALA A 241 9.92 -16.75 10.30
C ALA A 241 10.48 -15.53 11.05
N LEU A 242 11.60 -15.68 11.75
CA LEU A 242 12.29 -14.56 12.42
C LEU A 242 12.90 -13.58 11.43
N ASN A 243 13.43 -14.04 10.30
CA ASN A 243 13.99 -13.21 9.24
C ASN A 243 12.91 -12.32 8.62
N LYS A 244 11.76 -12.90 8.26
CA LYS A 244 10.61 -12.14 7.75
C LYS A 244 10.12 -11.13 8.77
N TRP A 245 10.02 -11.54 10.05
CA TRP A 245 9.60 -10.65 11.13
C TRP A 245 10.55 -9.47 11.33
N LEU A 246 11.85 -9.72 11.45
CA LEU A 246 12.85 -8.66 11.60
C LEU A 246 12.82 -7.70 10.41
N SER A 247 12.56 -8.21 9.22
CA SER A 247 12.40 -7.41 8.01
C SER A 247 11.16 -6.49 8.11
N LEU A 248 10.03 -7.02 8.59
CA LEU A 248 8.83 -6.21 8.87
C LEU A 248 9.06 -5.19 9.98
N LEU A 249 9.76 -5.57 11.05
CA LEU A 249 10.11 -4.65 12.13
C LEU A 249 11.00 -3.52 11.60
N LEU A 250 11.98 -3.82 10.77
CA LEU A 250 12.88 -2.83 10.21
C LEU A 250 12.13 -1.79 9.36
N VAL A 251 11.08 -2.21 8.66
CA VAL A 251 10.17 -1.31 7.91
C VAL A 251 9.28 -0.50 8.85
N THR A 252 8.73 -1.12 9.90
CA THR A 252 7.74 -0.51 10.81
C THR A 252 8.36 0.29 11.96
N ASP A 253 9.65 0.16 12.23
CA ASP A 253 10.36 0.88 13.27
C ASP A 253 10.80 2.30 12.84
N SER A 254 9.92 3.08 12.21
CA SER A 254 10.17 4.51 11.97
C SER A 254 9.28 5.37 12.85
N ARG A 255 9.86 6.47 13.34
CA ARG A 255 9.16 7.51 14.11
C ARG A 255 8.91 8.78 13.28
N ASP A 256 9.20 8.76 11.98
CA ASP A 256 8.90 9.88 11.09
C ASP A 256 7.39 9.98 10.90
N PRO A 257 6.76 11.15 11.12
CA PRO A 257 5.33 11.29 10.90
C PRO A 257 4.90 11.10 9.42
N GLY A 258 5.84 11.09 8.46
CA GLY A 258 5.57 10.73 7.06
C GLY A 258 5.72 9.25 6.74
N ALA A 259 6.20 8.45 7.69
CA ALA A 259 6.42 7.03 7.51
C ALA A 259 5.16 6.17 7.32
N PRO A 260 3.98 6.47 7.90
CA PRO A 260 2.85 5.52 7.84
C PRO A 260 2.43 5.09 6.42
N ALA A 261 2.27 6.05 5.50
CA ALA A 261 1.93 5.76 4.11
C ALA A 261 3.06 5.01 3.38
N LEU A 262 4.32 5.38 3.63
CA LEU A 262 5.47 4.72 3.04
C LEU A 262 5.66 3.28 3.57
N MET A 263 5.40 3.05 4.87
CA MET A 263 5.39 1.74 5.52
C MET A 263 4.30 0.85 4.98
N GLN A 264 3.06 1.34 4.93
CA GLN A 264 1.93 0.60 4.36
C GLN A 264 2.27 0.18 2.93
N THR A 265 2.79 1.10 2.13
CA THR A 265 3.21 0.82 0.74
C THR A 265 4.28 -0.25 0.66
N ALA A 266 5.33 -0.16 1.48
CA ALA A 266 6.39 -1.16 1.53
C ALA A 266 5.83 -2.55 1.87
N ILE A 267 4.99 -2.63 2.90
CA ILE A 267 4.36 -3.87 3.35
C ILE A 267 3.41 -4.42 2.28
N THR A 268 2.61 -3.57 1.65
CA THR A 268 1.72 -3.95 0.55
C THR A 268 2.52 -4.52 -0.62
N ARG A 269 3.66 -3.92 -1.01
CA ARG A 269 4.54 -4.49 -2.04
C ARG A 269 5.08 -5.85 -1.64
N GLY A 270 5.55 -6.02 -0.40
CA GLY A 270 6.04 -7.30 0.10
C GLY A 270 4.97 -8.38 0.04
N ARG A 271 3.80 -8.11 0.61
CA ARG A 271 2.71 -9.09 0.63
C ARG A 271 2.12 -9.34 -0.77
N PHE A 272 2.04 -8.32 -1.61
CA PHE A 272 1.69 -8.49 -3.03
C PHE A 272 2.65 -9.44 -3.71
N MET A 273 3.97 -9.24 -3.58
CA MET A 273 4.96 -10.08 -4.26
C MET A 273 4.89 -11.53 -3.78
N GLU A 274 4.70 -11.75 -2.48
CA GLU A 274 4.50 -13.08 -1.90
C GLU A 274 3.26 -13.78 -2.45
N GLU A 275 2.12 -13.08 -2.52
CA GLU A 275 0.87 -13.64 -3.06
C GLU A 275 0.94 -13.85 -4.58
N ALA A 276 1.51 -12.88 -5.31
CA ALA A 276 1.68 -12.96 -6.75
C ALA A 276 2.61 -14.13 -7.13
N GLY A 277 3.69 -14.31 -6.38
CA GLY A 277 4.65 -15.41 -6.59
C GLY A 277 4.20 -16.77 -6.11
N ALA A 278 3.06 -16.88 -5.41
CA ALA A 278 2.52 -18.17 -5.01
C ALA A 278 2.28 -19.05 -6.25
N GLY A 279 2.95 -20.20 -6.30
CA GLY A 279 2.88 -21.13 -7.43
C GLY A 279 3.78 -20.79 -8.63
N HIS A 280 4.52 -19.68 -8.57
CA HIS A 280 5.49 -19.26 -9.59
C HIS A 280 6.94 -19.37 -9.11
N VAL A 281 7.15 -19.39 -7.80
CA VAL A 281 8.45 -19.65 -7.15
C VAL A 281 8.32 -20.80 -6.15
N ASP A 282 9.46 -21.36 -5.76
CA ASP A 282 9.53 -22.36 -4.70
C ASP A 282 9.02 -21.79 -3.36
N ALA A 283 8.48 -22.67 -2.51
CA ALA A 283 7.80 -22.26 -1.28
C ALA A 283 8.74 -21.55 -0.27
N ASP A 284 10.02 -21.89 -0.29
CA ASP A 284 11.09 -21.30 0.52
C ASP A 284 11.50 -19.89 0.03
N GLU A 285 11.26 -19.55 -1.23
CA GLU A 285 11.56 -18.23 -1.78
C GLU A 285 10.46 -17.18 -1.54
N ARG A 286 9.29 -17.59 -1.02
CA ARG A 286 8.17 -16.68 -0.73
C ARG A 286 8.52 -15.58 0.28
N ASP A 287 9.32 -15.91 1.28
CA ASP A 287 9.79 -14.90 2.24
C ASP A 287 10.76 -13.91 1.59
N ASN A 288 11.57 -14.36 0.62
CA ASN A 288 12.44 -13.47 -0.14
C ASN A 288 11.66 -12.55 -1.10
N LEU A 289 10.53 -13.00 -1.67
CA LEU A 289 9.60 -12.12 -2.37
C LEU A 289 9.03 -11.03 -1.45
N PHE A 290 8.57 -11.42 -0.26
CA PHE A 290 8.08 -10.46 0.73
C PHE A 290 9.14 -9.43 1.10
N ILE A 291 10.34 -9.89 1.43
CA ILE A 291 11.48 -9.05 1.78
C ILE A 291 11.85 -8.11 0.64
N THR A 292 11.89 -8.61 -0.61
CA THR A 292 12.22 -7.79 -1.78
C THR A 292 11.21 -6.65 -1.95
N GLY A 293 9.91 -6.93 -1.84
CA GLY A 293 8.88 -5.90 -1.92
C GLY A 293 8.95 -4.89 -0.79
N ALA A 294 9.07 -5.37 0.45
CA ALA A 294 9.19 -4.53 1.65
C ALA A 294 10.45 -3.66 1.63
N PHE A 295 11.58 -4.19 1.17
CA PHE A 295 12.85 -3.47 1.16
C PHE A 295 13.00 -2.51 0.00
N SER A 296 12.13 -2.58 -1.01
CA SER A 296 12.12 -1.65 -2.16
C SER A 296 12.00 -0.18 -1.77
N LEU A 297 11.42 0.13 -0.61
CA LEU A 297 11.27 1.48 -0.06
C LEU A 297 12.07 1.70 1.24
N LEU A 298 12.85 0.72 1.68
CA LEU A 298 13.54 0.79 2.96
C LEU A 298 14.62 1.88 2.99
N HIS A 299 15.28 2.12 1.87
CA HIS A 299 16.26 3.20 1.73
C HIS A 299 15.63 4.59 1.98
N VAL A 300 14.41 4.82 1.49
CA VAL A 300 13.63 6.04 1.75
C VAL A 300 13.24 6.13 3.23
N LEU A 301 12.73 5.04 3.82
CA LEU A 301 12.36 4.97 5.24
C LEU A 301 13.53 5.25 6.19
N LEU A 302 14.72 4.77 5.85
CA LEU A 302 15.93 4.92 6.66
C LEU A 302 16.74 6.18 6.33
N GLY A 303 16.35 6.91 5.29
CA GLY A 303 17.02 8.14 4.88
C GLY A 303 18.46 7.92 4.40
N THR A 304 18.71 6.82 3.69
CA THR A 304 20.03 6.46 3.11
C THR A 304 19.87 5.88 1.71
N SER A 305 20.94 5.78 0.93
CA SER A 305 20.88 5.18 -0.42
C SER A 305 20.66 3.66 -0.36
N MET A 306 20.01 3.09 -1.39
CA MET A 306 19.83 1.62 -1.48
C MET A 306 21.16 0.86 -1.43
N GLN A 307 22.20 1.35 -2.13
CA GLN A 307 23.52 0.72 -2.11
C GLN A 307 24.10 0.63 -0.69
N ALA A 308 24.16 1.76 0.02
CA ALA A 308 24.68 1.79 1.40
C ALA A 308 23.86 0.93 2.38
N LEU A 309 22.58 0.70 2.09
CA LEU A 309 21.73 -0.20 2.84
C LEU A 309 22.08 -1.67 2.56
N LEU A 310 22.23 -2.05 1.30
CA LEU A 310 22.58 -3.42 0.90
C LEU A 310 24.02 -3.79 1.29
N ASP A 311 24.95 -2.85 1.31
CA ASP A 311 26.32 -3.09 1.81
C ASP A 311 26.33 -3.50 3.29
N LYS A 312 25.28 -3.17 4.04
CA LYS A 312 25.13 -3.51 5.47
C LYS A 312 24.25 -4.73 5.71
N LEU A 313 23.37 -5.07 4.77
CA LEU A 313 22.43 -6.18 4.87
C LEU A 313 22.97 -7.40 4.11
N HIS A 314 23.06 -8.54 4.77
CA HIS A 314 23.41 -9.80 4.11
C HIS A 314 22.16 -10.41 3.46
N LEU A 315 21.74 -9.87 2.32
CA LEU A 315 20.63 -10.39 1.52
C LEU A 315 21.14 -11.42 0.49
N PRO A 316 20.30 -12.38 0.09
CA PRO A 316 20.57 -13.20 -1.09
C PRO A 316 20.85 -12.33 -2.34
N ALA A 317 21.63 -12.88 -3.27
CA ALA A 317 21.95 -12.19 -4.51
C ALA A 317 20.68 -11.85 -5.33
N SER A 318 19.72 -12.78 -5.40
CA SER A 318 18.43 -12.59 -6.07
C SER A 318 17.64 -11.38 -5.55
N VAL A 319 17.62 -11.18 -4.22
CA VAL A 319 17.00 -10.00 -3.58
C VAL A 319 17.78 -8.72 -3.92
N SER A 320 19.11 -8.78 -3.82
CA SER A 320 19.96 -7.60 -4.07
C SER A 320 19.90 -7.14 -5.53
N ASP A 321 19.89 -8.08 -6.47
CA ASP A 321 19.79 -7.80 -7.91
C ASP A 321 18.45 -7.20 -8.30
N ALA A 322 17.35 -7.67 -7.69
CA ALA A 322 16.03 -7.08 -7.92
C ALA A 322 15.95 -5.65 -7.38
N LEU A 323 16.53 -5.39 -6.21
CA LEU A 323 16.49 -4.09 -5.54
C LEU A 323 17.40 -3.03 -6.17
N LEU A 324 18.62 -3.40 -6.57
CA LEU A 324 19.62 -2.46 -7.11
C LEU A 324 19.59 -2.38 -8.63
N HIS A 325 19.43 -3.51 -9.31
CA HIS A 325 19.66 -3.63 -10.74
C HIS A 325 18.39 -3.86 -11.55
N ASP A 326 17.25 -4.08 -10.86
CA ASP A 326 15.97 -4.45 -11.46
C ASP A 326 16.11 -5.71 -12.34
N ARG A 327 16.82 -6.73 -11.82
CA ARG A 327 17.14 -8.00 -12.50
C ARG A 327 16.93 -9.20 -11.58
N GLY A 328 16.94 -10.39 -12.18
CA GLY A 328 16.77 -11.66 -11.47
C GLY A 328 15.32 -12.07 -11.31
N GLU A 329 15.11 -13.19 -10.63
CA GLU A 329 13.82 -13.86 -10.51
C GLU A 329 12.74 -13.05 -9.75
N PHE A 330 13.15 -12.15 -8.84
CA PHE A 330 12.20 -11.32 -8.08
C PHE A 330 11.86 -9.98 -8.75
N ALA A 331 12.62 -9.57 -9.78
CA ALA A 331 12.40 -8.30 -10.46
C ALA A 331 11.03 -8.20 -11.16
N PRO A 332 10.52 -9.24 -11.86
CA PRO A 332 9.18 -9.20 -12.46
C PRO A 332 8.07 -8.86 -11.46
N PHE A 333 8.10 -9.50 -10.29
CA PHE A 333 7.14 -9.27 -9.21
C PHE A 333 7.25 -7.84 -8.65
N LEU A 334 8.47 -7.34 -8.49
CA LEU A 334 8.69 -5.96 -8.02
C LEU A 334 8.20 -4.93 -9.05
N ARG A 335 8.36 -5.19 -10.35
CA ARG A 335 7.82 -4.34 -11.43
C ARG A 335 6.30 -4.31 -11.41
N LEU A 336 5.66 -5.48 -11.28
CA LEU A 336 4.19 -5.57 -11.13
C LEU A 336 3.71 -4.81 -9.90
N ALA A 337 4.37 -4.99 -8.75
CA ALA A 337 4.02 -4.30 -7.50
C ALA A 337 4.09 -2.77 -7.63
N LYS A 338 5.10 -2.26 -8.35
CA LYS A 338 5.23 -0.82 -8.66
C LYS A 338 4.18 -0.36 -9.68
N ALA A 339 3.84 -1.18 -10.67
CA ALA A 339 2.83 -0.85 -11.67
C ALA A 339 1.42 -0.77 -11.09
N CYS A 340 1.12 -1.53 -10.03
CA CYS A 340 -0.10 -1.39 -9.22
C CYS A 340 -0.26 0.00 -8.57
N GLU A 341 0.80 0.82 -8.54
CA GLU A 341 0.82 2.16 -7.96
C GLU A 341 0.76 3.25 -9.04
N SER A 342 0.54 2.87 -10.30
CA SER A 342 0.35 3.79 -11.43
C SER A 342 -1.11 4.26 -11.54
N LEU A 343 -1.32 5.46 -12.09
CA LEU A 343 -2.64 5.90 -12.55
C LEU A 343 -3.05 5.23 -13.87
N ASP A 344 -2.08 4.68 -14.60
CA ASP A 344 -2.27 4.06 -15.90
C ASP A 344 -2.21 2.53 -15.75
N GLY A 345 -3.36 1.88 -15.89
CA GLY A 345 -3.48 0.42 -15.86
C GLY A 345 -2.90 -0.28 -17.09
N SER A 346 -2.61 0.43 -18.18
CA SER A 346 -2.08 -0.18 -19.42
C SER A 346 -0.67 -0.73 -19.22
N ALA A 347 0.18 -0.03 -18.45
CA ALA A 347 1.51 -0.50 -18.10
C ALA A 347 1.46 -1.78 -17.24
N LEU A 348 0.53 -1.85 -16.29
CA LEU A 348 0.29 -3.05 -15.49
C LEU A 348 -0.20 -4.20 -16.38
N GLY A 349 -1.11 -3.94 -17.32
CA GLY A 349 -1.59 -4.93 -18.28
C GLY A 349 -0.47 -5.49 -19.17
N ALA A 350 0.39 -4.63 -19.70
CA ALA A 350 1.53 -5.05 -20.51
C ALA A 350 2.51 -5.96 -19.72
N LEU A 351 2.81 -5.62 -18.47
CA LEU A 351 3.66 -6.44 -17.60
C LEU A 351 2.98 -7.75 -17.20
N ALA A 352 1.66 -7.72 -16.97
CA ALA A 352 0.88 -8.92 -16.66
C ALA A 352 0.95 -9.92 -17.83
N ASP A 353 0.76 -9.44 -19.06
CA ASP A 353 0.88 -10.24 -20.27
C ASP A 353 2.31 -10.75 -20.49
N GLU A 354 3.33 -9.90 -20.28
CA GLU A 354 4.75 -10.26 -20.42
C GLU A 354 5.15 -11.40 -19.47
N PHE A 355 4.68 -11.35 -18.22
CA PHE A 355 5.06 -12.31 -17.18
C PHE A 355 4.05 -13.44 -16.98
N GLY A 356 2.94 -13.44 -17.73
CA GLY A 356 1.95 -14.53 -17.71
C GLY A 356 1.00 -14.52 -16.51
N PHE A 357 0.71 -13.34 -15.92
CA PHE A 357 -0.23 -13.21 -14.82
C PHE A 357 -1.63 -12.83 -15.30
N THR A 358 -2.65 -13.44 -14.69
CA THR A 358 -4.03 -13.03 -14.94
C THR A 358 -4.36 -11.76 -14.14
N PRO A 359 -5.21 -10.86 -14.67
CA PRO A 359 -5.71 -9.70 -13.94
C PRO A 359 -6.39 -10.04 -12.62
N GLU A 360 -7.13 -11.15 -12.56
CA GLU A 360 -7.77 -11.64 -11.35
C GLU A 360 -6.74 -11.95 -10.25
N HIS A 361 -5.64 -12.64 -10.60
CA HIS A 361 -4.58 -12.98 -9.66
C HIS A 361 -3.86 -11.73 -9.14
N LEU A 362 -3.57 -10.76 -10.02
CA LEU A 362 -2.94 -9.50 -9.64
C LEU A 362 -3.84 -8.64 -8.75
N ASN A 363 -5.12 -8.52 -9.09
CA ASN A 363 -6.11 -7.82 -8.27
C ASN A 363 -6.19 -8.47 -6.88
N ARG A 364 -6.26 -9.80 -6.81
CA ARG A 364 -6.28 -10.54 -5.54
C ARG A 364 -5.03 -10.27 -4.70
N ALA A 365 -3.85 -10.41 -5.29
CA ALA A 365 -2.57 -10.16 -4.62
C ALA A 365 -2.48 -8.72 -4.07
N GLN A 366 -2.97 -7.74 -4.84
CA GLN A 366 -2.97 -6.33 -4.43
C GLN A 366 -3.91 -6.08 -3.25
N LEU A 367 -5.12 -6.63 -3.28
CA LEU A 367 -6.10 -6.44 -2.21
C LEU A 367 -5.68 -7.17 -0.93
N ILE A 368 -5.14 -8.39 -1.02
CA ILE A 368 -4.53 -9.09 0.12
C ILE A 368 -3.37 -8.27 0.69
N GLY A 369 -2.48 -7.76 -0.18
CA GLY A 369 -1.33 -6.96 0.26
C GLY A 369 -1.74 -5.67 0.97
N LEU A 370 -2.79 -5.02 0.49
CA LEU A 370 -3.34 -3.81 1.09
C LEU A 370 -4.02 -4.11 2.43
N GLY A 371 -4.91 -5.09 2.47
CA GLY A 371 -5.61 -5.48 3.70
C GLY A 371 -4.66 -5.96 4.80
N PHE A 372 -3.60 -6.70 4.44
CA PHE A 372 -2.55 -7.09 5.38
C PHE A 372 -1.83 -5.87 5.96
N ALA A 373 -1.38 -4.95 5.11
CA ALA A 373 -0.68 -3.74 5.56
C ALA A 373 -1.53 -2.89 6.51
N ASP A 374 -2.82 -2.74 6.22
CA ASP A 374 -3.75 -1.99 7.05
C ASP A 374 -3.94 -2.62 8.44
N SER A 375 -4.09 -3.95 8.49
CA SER A 375 -4.29 -4.68 9.75
C SER A 375 -3.11 -4.58 10.73
N LEU A 376 -1.91 -4.25 10.24
CA LEU A 376 -0.73 -4.04 11.09
C LEU A 376 -0.69 -2.65 11.73
N GLN A 377 -1.51 -1.70 11.24
CA GLN A 377 -1.66 -0.37 11.84
C GLN A 377 -2.80 -0.32 12.88
N ALA A 378 -3.48 -1.45 13.09
CA ALA A 378 -4.65 -1.60 13.95
C ALA A 378 -4.39 -1.54 15.46
#